data_AF-A0A0H3NXT0-F1
#
_entry.id   AF-A0A0H3NXT0-F1
#
_cell.length_a   1.000
_cell.length_b   1.000
_cell.length_c   1.000
_cell.angle_alpha   90.00
_cell.angle_beta   90.00
_cell.angle_gamma   90.00
#
_symmetry.space_group_name_H-M   'P 1'
#
loop_
_entity.id
_entity.type
_entity.pdbx_description
1 polymer ?
#
loop_
_entity_poly.entity_id
_entity_poly.type
_entity_poly.pdbx_seq_one_letter_code
_entity_poly.pdbx_strand_id
1 'polypeptide(L)'
;MFEKRYRITLLFNANKVYDRQVVEGVGEYLQASQCDWDIFIEEDFRCRIENIRDWLGDGVIADFDDRQIEQLLANVDVPIIGVGGVLPSARGLSGSGLYCNG
;
A
#
# COMPACT_ATOMS: atom_id res chain seq x y z
N MET A 1 -13.89 -4.14 26.22
CA MET A 1 -13.61 -3.08 25.22
C MET A 1 -13.18 -3.85 23.99
N PHE A 2 -13.95 -3.84 22.89
CA PHE A 2 -13.53 -4.57 21.69
C PHE A 2 -12.33 -3.83 21.11
N GLU A 3 -11.12 -4.37 21.31
CA GLU A 3 -9.94 -3.94 20.58
C GLU A 3 -10.24 -4.16 19.10
N LYS A 4 -10.43 -3.05 18.39
CA LYS A 4 -10.81 -3.06 17.00
C LYS A 4 -9.56 -3.47 16.22
N ARG A 5 -9.50 -4.75 15.83
CA ARG A 5 -8.44 -5.24 14.94
C ARG A 5 -8.61 -4.61 13.58
N TYR A 6 -7.56 -3.94 13.12
CA TYR A 6 -7.50 -3.41 11.77
C TYR A 6 -6.76 -4.40 10.89
N ARG A 7 -7.37 -4.75 9.75
CA ARG A 7 -6.73 -5.60 8.77
C ARG A 7 -5.96 -4.73 7.79
N ILE A 8 -4.63 -4.84 7.80
CA ILE A 8 -3.76 -4.06 6.92
C ILE A 8 -3.11 -4.97 5.90
N THR A 9 -3.24 -4.64 4.61
CA THR A 9 -2.67 -5.42 3.52
C THR A 9 -1.42 -4.74 2.97
N LEU A 10 -0.32 -5.49 2.92
CA LEU A 10 0.98 -5.13 2.37
C LEU A 10 1.10 -5.72 0.95
N LEU A 11 1.06 -4.84 -0.05
CA LEU A 11 1.28 -5.19 -1.45
C LEU A 11 2.75 -4.93 -1.79
N PHE A 12 3.60 -5.86 -1.36
CA PHE A 12 5.05 -5.79 -1.53
C PHE A 12 5.58 -7.09 -2.13
N ASN A 13 6.57 -6.98 -3.00
CA ASN A 13 7.17 -8.14 -3.64
C ASN A 13 8.29 -8.67 -2.74
N ALA A 14 8.07 -9.83 -2.11
CA ALA A 14 9.06 -10.42 -1.22
C ALA A 14 10.31 -10.92 -1.97
N ASN A 15 10.39 -10.82 -3.30
CA ASN A 15 11.62 -11.05 -4.05
C ASN A 15 12.55 -9.83 -4.11
N LYS A 16 12.04 -8.63 -3.81
CA LYS A 16 12.84 -7.40 -3.75
C LYS A 16 13.38 -7.19 -2.32
N VAL A 17 14.68 -6.96 -2.20
CA VAL A 17 15.34 -6.73 -0.89
C VAL A 17 14.78 -5.46 -0.22
N TYR A 18 14.52 -4.42 -1.00
CA TYR A 18 13.95 -3.17 -0.51
C TYR A 18 12.56 -3.37 0.12
N ASP A 19 11.67 -4.05 -0.58
CA ASP A 19 10.33 -4.38 -0.12
C ASP A 19 10.34 -5.16 1.19
N ARG A 20 11.27 -6.12 1.34
CA ARG A 20 11.46 -6.85 2.61
C ARG A 20 11.81 -5.91 3.77
N GLN A 21 12.68 -4.92 3.54
CA GLN A 21 13.04 -3.94 4.57
C GLN A 21 11.86 -3.06 4.96
N VAL A 22 10.99 -2.71 4.01
CA VAL A 22 9.77 -1.96 4.29
C VAL A 22 8.82 -2.79 5.17
N VAL A 23 8.62 -4.07 4.83
CA VAL A 23 7.82 -5.01 5.62
C VAL A 23 8.40 -5.19 7.04
N GLU A 24 9.72 -5.32 7.16
CA GLU A 24 10.41 -5.38 8.46
C GLU A 24 10.16 -4.11 9.29
N GLY A 25 10.27 -2.92 8.68
CA GLY A 25 10.00 -1.65 9.35
C GLY A 25 8.55 -1.51 9.83
N VAL A 26 7.58 -2.00 9.05
CA VAL A 26 6.18 -2.07 9.48
C VAL A 26 6.02 -3.02 10.67
N GLY A 27 6.71 -4.16 10.65
CA GLY A 27 6.75 -5.11 11.78
C GLY A 27 7.37 -4.51 13.05
N GLU A 28 8.44 -3.74 12.93
CA GLU A 28 9.05 -3.00 14.04
C GLU A 28 8.07 -1.96 14.62
N TYR A 29 7.36 -1.24 13.76
CA TYR A 29 6.34 -0.28 14.19
C TYR A 29 5.21 -0.96 14.96
N LEU A 30 4.77 -2.15 14.52
CA LEU A 30 3.73 -2.91 15.20
C LEU A 30 4.19 -3.34 16.61
N GLN A 31 5.43 -3.83 16.74
CA GLN A 31 6.00 -4.22 18.04
C GLN A 31 6.15 -3.02 18.98
N ALA A 32 6.58 -1.87 18.46
CA ALA A 32 6.77 -0.66 19.26
C ALA A 32 5.45 -0.02 19.71
N SER A 33 4.43 -0.05 18.85
CA SER A 33 3.17 0.67 19.06
C SER A 33 2.12 -0.14 19.82
N GLN A 34 2.37 -1.44 20.08
CA GLN A 34 1.41 -2.38 20.72
C GLN A 34 0.00 -2.28 20.10
N CYS A 35 -0.07 -2.13 18.78
CA CYS A 35 -1.34 -1.99 18.06
C CYS A 35 -1.84 -3.37 17.60
N ASP A 36 -3.14 -3.64 17.77
CA ASP A 36 -3.80 -4.84 17.27
C ASP A 36 -4.10 -4.73 15.77
N TRP A 37 -3.07 -4.85 14.92
CA TRP A 37 -3.26 -4.94 13.46
C TRP A 37 -2.96 -6.35 12.96
N ASP A 38 -3.88 -6.90 12.18
CA ASP A 38 -3.66 -8.14 11.44
C ASP A 38 -3.02 -7.79 10.09
N ILE A 39 -1.73 -8.07 9.95
CA ILE A 39 -0.95 -7.75 8.76
C ILE A 39 -1.00 -8.92 7.76
N PHE A 40 -1.38 -8.64 6.53
CA PHE A 40 -1.39 -9.59 5.41
C PHE A 40 -0.38 -9.16 4.37
N ILE A 41 0.49 -10.07 3.93
CA ILE A 41 1.46 -9.82 2.86
C ILE A 41 0.99 -10.60 1.65
N GLU A 42 0.77 -9.89 0.55
CA GLU A 42 0.18 -10.47 -0.64
C GLU A 42 1.02 -10.11 -1.87
N GLU A 43 1.37 -11.12 -2.66
CA GLU A 43 2.25 -10.99 -3.83
C GLU A 43 1.50 -11.22 -5.16
N ASP A 44 0.32 -11.84 -5.13
CA ASP A 44 -0.41 -12.24 -6.34
C ASP A 44 -1.83 -11.64 -6.39
N PHE A 45 -1.90 -10.40 -6.88
CA PHE A 45 -3.12 -9.59 -6.92
C PHE A 45 -4.10 -10.02 -8.03
N ARG A 46 -3.68 -10.91 -8.92
CA ARG A 46 -4.39 -11.20 -10.18
C ARG A 46 -5.58 -12.13 -10.01
N CYS A 47 -5.60 -12.94 -8.95
CA CYS A 47 -6.55 -14.04 -8.86
C CYS A 47 -7.98 -13.63 -8.46
N ARG A 48 -8.23 -12.43 -7.91
CA ARG A 48 -9.54 -12.11 -7.28
C ARG A 48 -9.94 -10.63 -7.34
N ILE A 49 -9.93 -10.04 -8.54
CA ILE A 49 -10.39 -8.65 -8.77
C ILE A 49 -11.84 -8.43 -8.29
N GLU A 50 -12.71 -9.45 -8.36
CA GLU A 50 -14.14 -9.31 -8.01
C GLU A 50 -14.43 -9.05 -6.52
N ASN A 51 -13.51 -9.39 -5.61
CA ASN A 51 -13.69 -9.24 -4.15
C ASN A 51 -12.58 -8.43 -3.48
N ILE A 52 -11.90 -7.59 -4.24
CA ILE A 52 -10.71 -6.89 -3.75
C ILE A 52 -10.98 -6.05 -2.50
N ARG A 53 -12.20 -5.51 -2.37
CA ARG A 53 -12.62 -4.69 -1.22
C ARG A 53 -12.62 -5.46 0.11
N ASP A 54 -13.15 -6.68 0.13
CA ASP A 54 -13.14 -7.53 1.33
C ASP A 54 -11.74 -8.07 1.66
N TRP A 55 -10.87 -8.11 0.66
CA TRP A 55 -9.53 -8.65 0.79
C TRP A 55 -8.48 -7.61 1.20
N LEU A 56 -8.58 -6.37 0.69
CA LEU A 56 -7.66 -5.26 1.01
C LEU A 56 -7.71 -4.86 2.49
N GLY A 57 -8.80 -5.20 3.19
CA GLY A 57 -8.96 -4.92 4.61
C GLY A 57 -9.35 -3.47 4.87
N ASP A 58 -8.94 -2.94 6.03
CA ASP A 58 -9.21 -1.57 6.46
C ASP A 58 -8.18 -0.56 5.93
N GLY A 59 -7.03 -1.03 5.45
CA GLY A 59 -5.97 -0.18 4.91
C GLY A 59 -4.93 -0.95 4.13
N VAL A 60 -4.24 -0.24 3.24
CA VAL A 60 -3.30 -0.83 2.29
C VAL A 60 -1.98 -0.07 2.31
N ILE A 61 -0.87 -0.78 2.33
CA ILE A 61 0.46 -0.21 2.11
C ILE A 61 1.07 -0.94 0.92
N ALA A 62 1.50 -0.20 -0.09
CA ALA A 62 1.76 -0.77 -1.41
C ALA A 62 2.97 -0.14 -2.10
N ASP A 63 3.70 -0.93 -2.88
CA ASP A 63 4.72 -0.44 -3.81
C ASP A 63 4.05 0.31 -4.98
N PHE A 64 4.17 1.64 -4.99
CA PHE A 64 3.62 2.50 -6.05
C PHE A 64 4.58 2.64 -7.25
N ASP A 65 5.76 2.01 -7.23
CA ASP A 65 6.60 1.92 -8.42
C ASP A 65 6.02 0.93 -9.45
N ASP A 66 5.13 0.01 -9.04
CA ASP A 66 4.41 -0.89 -9.94
C ASP A 66 3.08 -0.29 -10.42
N ARG A 67 3.01 0.04 -11.71
CA ARG A 67 1.79 0.58 -12.34
C ARG A 67 0.58 -0.35 -12.24
N GLN A 68 0.78 -1.66 -12.10
CA GLN A 68 -0.34 -2.58 -11.90
C GLN A 68 -1.00 -2.32 -10.55
N ILE A 69 -0.20 -2.06 -9.51
CA ILE A 69 -0.70 -1.77 -8.17
C ILE A 69 -1.39 -0.40 -8.15
N GLU A 70 -0.82 0.60 -8.81
CA GLU A 70 -1.45 1.91 -8.99
C GLU A 70 -2.85 1.79 -9.62
N GLN A 71 -2.98 1.02 -10.72
CA GLN A 71 -4.26 0.80 -11.40
C GLN A 71 -5.26 0.01 -10.55
N LEU A 72 -4.78 -0.98 -9.81
CA LEU A 72 -5.58 -1.81 -8.92
C LEU A 72 -6.20 -0.97 -7.78
N LEU A 73 -5.40 -0.05 -7.24
CA LEU A 73 -5.77 0.79 -6.10
C LEU A 73 -6.50 2.08 -6.50
N ALA A 74 -6.52 2.44 -7.79
CA ALA A 74 -7.16 3.65 -8.29
C ALA A 74 -8.68 3.73 -8.00
N ASN A 75 -9.35 2.59 -7.82
CA ASN A 75 -10.80 2.52 -7.59
C ASN A 75 -11.16 1.97 -6.19
N VAL A 76 -10.24 2.12 -5.23
CA VAL A 76 -10.37 1.60 -3.88
C VAL A 76 -10.69 2.72 -2.90
N ASP A 77 -11.69 2.51 -2.05
CA ASP A 77 -12.17 3.51 -1.07
C ASP A 77 -11.43 3.46 0.28
N VAL A 78 -10.56 2.47 0.50
CA VAL A 78 -9.80 2.31 1.76
C VAL A 78 -8.54 3.19 1.76
N PRO A 79 -8.05 3.62 2.94
CA PRO A 79 -6.82 4.39 3.03
C PRO A 79 -5.62 3.60 2.48
N ILE A 80 -4.89 4.22 1.56
CA ILE A 80 -3.73 3.65 0.88
C ILE A 80 -2.49 4.48 1.19
N ILE A 81 -1.40 3.81 1.56
CA ILE A 81 -0.08 4.39 1.72
C ILE A 81 0.82 3.83 0.61
N GLY A 82 1.19 4.70 -0.33
CA GLY A 82 2.15 4.34 -1.37
C GLY A 82 3.59 4.51 -0.90
N VAL A 83 4.38 3.45 -1.06
CA VAL A 83 5.83 3.44 -0.86
C VAL A 83 6.47 3.27 -2.22
N GLY A 84 7.47 4.08 -2.54
CA GLY A 84 8.13 4.02 -3.83
C GLY A 84 9.29 5.00 -3.89
N GLY A 85 10.11 4.87 -4.93
CA GLY A 85 11.22 5.78 -5.16
C GLY A 85 10.73 7.21 -5.45
N VAL A 86 11.45 8.21 -4.94
CA VAL A 86 11.37 9.55 -5.52
C VAL A 86 11.90 9.46 -6.94
N LEU A 87 11.02 9.50 -7.93
CA LEU A 87 11.45 9.82 -9.29
C LEU A 87 11.98 11.27 -9.23
N PRO A 88 13.26 11.54 -9.56
CA PRO A 88 13.70 12.90 -9.71
C PRO A 88 12.82 13.51 -10.78
N SER A 89 12.01 14.49 -10.38
CA SER A 89 11.00 15.13 -11.21
C SER A 89 11.58 15.39 -12.60
N ALA A 90 11.21 14.55 -13.57
CA ALA A 90 11.55 14.77 -14.95
C ALA A 90 10.79 16.03 -15.34
N ARG A 91 11.52 17.15 -15.40
CA ARG A 91 11.07 18.37 -16.06
C ARG A 91 10.43 17.98 -17.39
N GLY A 92 9.13 18.26 -17.53
CA GLY A 92 8.46 18.25 -18.82
C GLY A 92 7.86 16.90 -19.24
N LEU A 93 6.75 16.52 -18.59
CA LEU A 93 5.62 16.01 -19.37
C LEU A 93 4.43 16.95 -19.12
N SER A 94 4.21 17.80 -20.13
CA SER A 94 3.00 18.58 -20.33
C SER A 94 1.78 17.64 -20.30
N GLY A 95 0.88 17.82 -19.34
CA GLY A 95 -0.38 17.07 -19.32
C GLY A 95 -1.12 17.17 -17.99
N SER A 96 -1.76 18.32 -17.75
CA SER A 96 -2.97 18.52 -16.94
C SER A 96 -3.27 17.54 -15.79
N GLY A 97 -3.20 18.01 -14.54
CA GLY A 97 -3.78 17.26 -13.43
C GLY A 97 -3.57 17.84 -12.03
N LEU A 98 -4.37 18.86 -11.70
CA LEU A 98 -4.82 19.25 -10.36
C LEU A 98 -3.83 19.91 -9.38
N TYR A 99 -4.23 21.14 -9.03
CA TYR A 99 -3.65 22.07 -8.07
C TYR A 99 -4.09 21.74 -6.64
N CYS A 100 -3.19 21.90 -5.66
CA CYS A 100 -3.58 22.17 -4.28
C CYS A 100 -3.57 23.69 -4.07
N ASN A 101 -4.75 24.28 -3.85
CA ASN A 101 -4.86 25.64 -3.30
C ASN A 101 -4.51 25.59 -1.80
N GLY A 102 -3.60 26.48 -1.41
CA GLY A 102 -3.47 27.00 -0.04
C GLY A 102 -3.72 28.50 -0.06
#